data_AF-A0A418WWQ9-F1
#
_entry.id   AF-A0A418WWQ9-F1
#
_cell.length_a   1.000
_cell.length_b   1.000
_cell.length_c   1.000
_cell.angle_alpha   90.00
_cell.angle_beta   90.00
_cell.angle_gamma   90.00
#
_symmetry.space_group_name_H-M   'P 1'
#
loop_
_entity.id
_entity.type
_entity.pdbx_description
1 polymer ?
#
loop_
_entity_poly.entity_id
_entity_poly.type
_entity_poly.pdbx_seq_one_letter_code
_entity_poly.pdbx_strand_id
1 'polypeptide(L)' 'MNITLKSLGQSIRSFAKDEEGAQVVEYALIIAVVSIALVVALQQLTAAGGGFSAFITRVTNCLTNGTCAAAPAAGG' A
#
# COMPACT_ATOMS: atom_id res chain seq x y z
N MET A 1 -33.48 -10.79 -15.78
CA MET A 1 -33.75 -9.53 -15.06
C MET A 1 -32.78 -9.45 -13.88
N ASN A 2 -31.83 -8.51 -13.95
CA ASN A 2 -30.60 -8.43 -13.16
C ASN A 2 -30.84 -8.22 -11.65
N ILE A 3 -31.09 -9.31 -10.92
CA ILE A 3 -31.23 -9.31 -9.45
C ILE A 3 -29.94 -8.86 -8.74
N THR A 4 -28.78 -9.09 -9.36
CA THR A 4 -27.46 -8.71 -8.85
C THR A 4 -27.28 -7.19 -8.77
N LEU A 5 -27.76 -6.43 -9.76
CA LEU A 5 -27.65 -4.97 -9.77
C LEU A 5 -28.63 -4.29 -8.79
N LYS A 6 -29.81 -4.87 -8.59
CA LYS A 6 -30.76 -4.36 -7.58
C LYS A 6 -30.22 -4.53 -6.16
N SER A 7 -29.56 -5.66 -5.88
CA SER A 7 -28.95 -5.91 -4.58
C SER A 7 -27.82 -4.91 -4.26
N LEU A 8 -26.98 -4.59 -5.25
CA LEU A 8 -25.87 -3.64 -5.11
C LEU A 8 -26.37 -2.21 -4.85
N GLY A 9 -27.34 -1.76 -5.63
CA GLY A 9 -27.95 -0.43 -5.45
C GLY A 9 -28.66 -0.29 -4.09
N GLN A 10 -29.22 -1.38 -3.58
CA GLN A 10 -29.90 -1.39 -2.29
C GLN A 10 -28.94 -1.37 -1.11
N SER A 11 -27.78 -2.04 -1.21
CA SER A 11 -26.70 -1.93 -0.21
C SER A 11 -26.14 -0.51 -0.12
N ILE A 12 -25.81 0.11 -1.26
CA ILE A 12 -25.32 1.51 -1.31
C ILE A 12 -26.33 2.47 -0.70
N ARG A 13 -27.63 2.23 -0.94
CA ARG A 13 -28.72 3.06 -0.41
C ARG A 13 -28.99 2.84 1.08
N SER A 14 -28.67 1.66 1.63
CA SER A 14 -28.72 1.37 3.07
C SER A 14 -27.56 2.07 3.79
N PHE A 15 -26.35 2.03 3.22
CA PHE A 15 -25.18 2.74 3.77
C PHE A 15 -25.34 4.26 3.77
N ALA A 16 -26.02 4.82 2.76
CA ALA A 16 -26.31 6.25 2.71
C ALA A 16 -27.44 6.72 3.65
N LYS A 17 -28.13 5.80 4.34
CA LYS A 17 -29.32 6.10 5.15
C LYS A 17 -29.15 5.78 6.64
N ASP A 18 -28.06 5.12 7.03
CA ASP A 18 -27.67 4.87 8.43
C ASP A 18 -26.68 5.95 8.90
N GLU A 19 -27.20 7.04 9.48
CA GLU A 19 -26.38 8.14 9.99
C GLU A 19 -25.55 7.79 11.24
N GLU A 20 -25.89 6.71 11.97
CA GLU A 20 -25.05 6.21 13.08
C GLU A 20 -23.82 5.39 12.63
N GLY A 21 -23.84 4.86 11.40
CA GLY A 21 -22.70 4.14 10.81
C GLY A 21 -21.86 5.01 9.86
N ALA A 22 -22.44 6.07 9.31
CA ALA A 22 -21.79 6.99 8.38
C ALA A 22 -20.51 7.63 8.96
N GLN A 23 -20.50 7.89 10.28
CA GLN A 23 -19.34 8.48 10.96
C GLN A 23 -18.15 7.51 11.08
N VAL A 24 -18.39 6.21 11.27
CA VAL A 24 -17.32 5.19 11.33
C VAL A 24 -16.77 4.93 9.92
N VAL A 25 -17.64 5.00 8.91
CA VAL A 25 -17.27 4.79 7.50
C VAL A 25 -16.37 5.90 6.97
N GLU A 26 -16.54 7.16 7.40
CA GLU A 26 -15.66 8.27 6.99
C GLU A 26 -14.20 8.05 7.39
N TYR A 27 -13.96 7.67 8.65
CA TYR A 27 -12.59 7.38 9.10
C TYR A 27 -12.04 6.08 8.51
N ALA A 28 -12.89 5.06 8.31
CA ALA A 28 -12.49 3.82 7.66
C ALA A 28 -12.02 4.07 6.21
N LEU A 29 -12.68 4.97 5.48
CA LEU A 29 -12.34 5.31 4.10
C LEU A 29 -10.99 6.05 4.02
N ILE A 30 -10.71 6.95 4.96
CA ILE A 30 -9.40 7.61 5.08
C ILE A 30 -8.30 6.57 5.34
N ILE A 31 -8.50 5.68 6.32
CA ILE A 31 -7.52 4.62 6.64
C ILE A 31 -7.30 3.69 5.45
N ALA A 32 -8.36 3.32 4.72
CA ALA A 32 -8.25 2.46 3.55
C ALA A 32 -7.39 3.09 2.44
N VAL A 33 -7.65 4.36 2.11
CA VAL A 33 -6.87 5.09 1.08
C VAL A 33 -5.41 5.24 1.51
N VAL A 34 -5.15 5.65 2.76
CA VAL A 34 -3.79 5.79 3.30
C VAL A 34 -3.05 4.45 3.29
N SER A 35 -3.71 3.36 3.68
CA SER A 35 -3.12 2.02 3.70
C SER A 35 -2.71 1.55 2.30
N ILE A 36 -3.57 1.77 1.30
CA ILE A 36 -3.26 1.43 -0.10
C ILE A 36 -2.09 2.28 -0.60
N ALA A 37 -2.10 3.59 -0.34
CA ALA A 37 -1.02 4.49 -0.74
C ALA A 37 0.34 4.07 -0.15
N LEU A 38 0.36 3.69 1.13
CA LEU A 38 1.56 3.16 1.79
C LEU A 38 2.04 1.85 1.15
N VAL A 39 1.14 0.92 0.86
CA VAL A 39 1.50 -0.35 0.19
C VAL A 39 2.10 -0.10 -1.19
N VAL A 40 1.58 0.85 -1.97
CA VAL A 40 2.12 1.22 -3.29
C VAL A 40 3.48 1.90 -3.16
N ALA A 41 3.65 2.80 -2.20
CA ALA A 41 4.93 3.46 -1.95
C ALA A 41 6.01 2.49 -1.46
N LEU A 42 5.65 1.57 -0.56
CA LEU A 42 6.55 0.55 -0.02
C LEU A 42 6.89 -0.52 -1.06
N GLN A 43 6.03 -0.79 -2.04
CA GLN A 43 6.34 -1.69 -3.15
C GLN A 43 7.56 -1.22 -3.94
N GLN A 44 7.72 0.08 -4.19
CA GLN A 44 8.91 0.60 -4.88
C GLN A 44 10.20 0.39 -4.06
N LEU A 45 10.08 0.41 -2.73
CA LEU A 45 11.20 0.17 -1.84
C LEU A 45 11.57 -1.32 -1.74
N THR A 46 10.57 -2.21 -1.83
CA THR A 46 10.69 -3.66 -1.58
C THR A 46 10.72 -4.52 -2.84
N ALA A 47 10.35 -3.97 -4.00
CA ALA A 47 10.45 -4.63 -5.28
C ALA A 47 11.90 -5.06 -5.58
N ALA A 48 12.06 -6.09 -6.42
CA ALA A 48 13.38 -6.55 -6.85
C ALA A 48 14.14 -5.39 -7.53
N GLY A 49 15.27 -4.99 -6.94
CA GLY A 49 16.05 -3.81 -7.38
C GLY A 49 15.69 -2.49 -6.68
N GLY A 50 14.69 -2.48 -5.79
CA GLY A 50 14.32 -1.33 -4.97
C GLY A 50 15.38 -0.98 -3.92
N GLY A 51 15.27 0.23 -3.37
CA GLY A 51 16.29 0.79 -2.45
C GLY A 51 16.57 -0.05 -1.21
N PHE A 52 15.56 -0.78 -0.68
CA PHE A 52 15.78 -1.66 0.47
C PHE A 52 16.58 -2.91 0.11
N SER A 53 16.32 -3.51 -1.06
CA SER A 53 17.09 -4.66 -1.56
C SER A 53 18.56 -4.28 -1.76
N ALA A 54 18.82 -3.12 -2.37
CA ALA A 54 20.17 -2.60 -2.54
C ALA A 54 20.89 -2.35 -1.20
N PHE A 55 20.17 -1.83 -0.20
CA PHE A 55 20.69 -1.65 1.15
C PHE A 55 21.07 -2.99 1.80
N ILE A 56 20.19 -3.99 1.75
CA ILE A 56 20.49 -5.33 2.31
C ILE A 56 21.69 -5.95 1.61
N THR A 57 21.75 -5.92 0.27
CA THR A 57 22.91 -6.42 -0.48
C THR A 57 24.20 -5.71 -0.06
N ARG A 58 24.16 -4.39 0.17
CA ARG A 58 25.31 -3.64 0.67
C ARG A 58 25.73 -4.11 2.06
N VAL A 59 24.79 -4.22 3.00
CA VAL A 59 25.07 -4.66 4.37
C VAL A 59 25.67 -6.07 4.35
N THR A 60 25.09 -7.00 3.59
CA THR A 60 25.64 -8.35 3.41
C THR A 60 27.06 -8.30 2.84
N ASN A 61 27.30 -7.53 1.78
CA ASN A 61 28.63 -7.44 1.16
C ASN A 61 29.69 -6.85 2.10
N CYS A 62 29.31 -5.84 2.88
CA CYS A 62 30.12 -5.25 3.94
C CYS A 62 30.51 -6.27 5.01
N LEU A 63 29.54 -7.05 5.49
CA LEU A 63 29.73 -8.03 6.56
C LEU A 63 30.50 -9.27 6.09
N THR A 64 30.35 -9.67 4.82
CA THR A 64 30.98 -10.89 4.29
C THR A 64 32.35 -10.63 3.68
N ASN A 65 32.51 -9.52 2.95
CA ASN A 65 33.71 -9.26 2.13
C ASN A 65 34.54 -8.06 2.63
N GLY A 66 34.13 -7.40 3.72
CA GLY A 66 34.86 -6.27 4.31
C GLY A 66 34.93 -5.01 3.45
N THR A 67 34.23 -4.98 2.32
CA THR A 67 34.24 -3.88 1.36
C THR A 67 32.88 -3.20 1.30
N CYS A 68 32.86 -1.92 1.68
CA CYS A 68 31.65 -1.09 1.72
C CYS A 68 31.76 0.07 0.72
N ALA A 69 31.69 -0.23 -0.58
CA ALA A 69 31.61 0.83 -1.59
C ALA A 69 30.27 1.60 -1.50
N ALA A 70 30.27 2.89 -1.84
CA ALA A 70 29.05 3.68 -1.96
C ALA A 70 28.19 3.12 -3.11
N ALA A 71 26.91 2.85 -2.85
CA ALA A 71 26.00 2.30 -3.84
C ALA A 71 25.85 3.28 -5.04
N PRO A 72 25.76 2.78 -6.29
CA PRO A 72 25.45 3.64 -7.42
C PRO A 72 24.06 4.26 -7.19
N ALA A 73 23.92 5.56 -7.48
CA ALA A 73 22.64 6.25 -7.42
C ALA A 73 21.64 5.53 -8.34
N ALA A 74 20.62 4.90 -7.75
CA ALA A 74 19.48 4.39 -8.49
C ALA A 74 18.71 5.60 -9.05
N GLY A 75 18.98 5.94 -10.31
CA GLY A 75 18.10 6.79 -11.10
C GLY A 75 16.99 5.94 -11.71
N GLY A 76 15.74 6.37 -11.53
CA GLY A 76 14.54 5.75 -12.09
C GLY A 76 13.49 5.48 -11.03
#